data_AF-A0A0C3HTF3-F1
#
_entry.id   AF-A0A0C3HTF3-F1
#
_cell.length_a   1.000
_cell.length_b   1.000
_cell.length_c   1.000
_cell.angle_alpha   90.00
_cell.angle_beta   90.00
_cell.angle_gamma   90.00
#
_symmetry.space_group_name_H-M   'P 1'
#
loop_
_entity.id
_entity.type
_entity.pdbx_description
1 polymer ?
#
loop_
_entity_poly.entity_id
_entity_poly.type
_entity_poly.pdbx_seq_one_letter_code
_entity_poly.pdbx_strand_id
1 'polypeptide(L)'
;MQLKVLSLAVLLPTALTAPSFLRRRDGWWIRDFSRDCTQPSTCTYNFKIDVGDGSNLTECTVTDIADPATNHSFYDVPCEEADFFHISWGWDYTDDFTVMTVVNETSQMEAFFGYNHPNANLTYLDVGPNASQHT
;
A
#
# COMPACT_ATOMS: atom_id res chain seq x y z
N MET A 1 -47.35 55.89 24.84
CA MET A 1 -46.08 55.57 24.14
C MET A 1 -45.81 54.09 24.36
N GLN A 2 -46.04 53.24 23.35
CA GLN A 2 -45.88 51.78 23.42
C GLN A 2 -44.62 51.41 22.63
N LEU A 3 -43.62 50.84 23.30
CA LEU A 3 -42.35 50.42 22.71
C LEU A 3 -42.51 48.98 22.21
N LYS A 4 -42.43 48.75 20.88
CA LYS A 4 -42.45 47.41 20.30
C LYS A 4 -41.05 46.79 20.41
N VAL A 5 -40.94 45.67 21.13
CA VAL A 5 -39.74 44.84 21.20
C VAL A 5 -39.74 43.89 19.99
N LEU A 6 -38.70 43.95 19.15
CA LEU A 6 -38.46 42.96 18.10
C LEU A 6 -37.61 41.81 18.65
N SER A 7 -38.16 40.60 18.67
CA SER A 7 -37.45 39.37 18.99
C SER A 7 -36.74 38.84 17.74
N LEU A 8 -35.40 38.76 17.77
CA LEU A 8 -34.63 38.02 16.76
C LEU A 8 -34.64 36.52 17.10
N ALA A 9 -35.18 35.70 16.19
CA ALA A 9 -35.05 34.26 16.24
C ALA A 9 -33.68 33.84 15.69
N VAL A 10 -32.87 33.16 16.51
CA VAL A 10 -31.58 32.59 16.12
C VAL A 10 -31.83 31.21 15.49
N LEU A 11 -31.54 31.07 14.20
CA LEU A 11 -31.54 29.78 13.50
C LEU A 11 -30.19 29.10 13.73
N LEU A 12 -30.18 28.00 14.50
CA LEU A 12 -29.03 27.12 14.63
C LEU A 12 -28.90 26.25 13.38
N PRO A 13 -27.76 26.29 12.66
CA PRO A 13 -27.53 25.37 11.55
C PRO A 13 -27.29 23.97 12.10
N THR A 14 -28.17 23.03 11.78
CA THR A 14 -27.91 21.60 11.95
C THR A 14 -26.87 21.19 10.92
N ALA A 15 -25.59 21.16 11.31
CA ALA A 15 -24.55 20.54 10.51
C ALA A 15 -24.86 19.04 10.43
N LEU A 16 -25.23 18.54 9.24
CA LEU A 16 -25.21 17.11 8.97
C LEU A 16 -23.75 16.66 9.06
N THR A 17 -23.39 15.96 10.14
CA THR A 17 -22.16 15.17 10.17
C THR A 17 -22.34 14.05 9.16
N ALA A 18 -21.69 14.17 8.00
CA ALA A 18 -21.54 13.04 7.09
C ALA A 18 -20.97 11.86 7.88
N PRO A 19 -21.45 10.62 7.66
CA PRO A 19 -20.86 9.47 8.31
C PRO A 19 -19.39 9.46 7.95
N SER A 20 -18.53 9.64 8.95
CA SER A 20 -17.12 9.32 8.83
C SER A 20 -17.10 7.84 8.49
N PHE A 21 -16.87 7.49 7.23
CA PHE A 21 -16.44 6.14 6.91
C PHE A 21 -15.27 5.89 7.84
N LEU A 22 -15.44 5.00 8.82
CA LEU A 22 -14.34 4.54 9.65
C LEU A 22 -13.31 4.06 8.64
N ARG A 23 -12.23 4.83 8.47
CA ARG A 23 -11.11 4.47 7.61
C ARG A 23 -10.68 3.11 8.13
N ARG A 24 -10.96 2.04 7.39
CA ARG A 24 -10.64 0.68 7.79
C ARG A 24 -9.12 0.63 7.93
N ARG A 25 -8.66 0.78 9.17
CA ARG A 25 -7.24 0.86 9.54
C ARG A 25 -6.65 -0.52 9.82
N ASP A 26 -7.46 -1.57 9.68
CA ASP A 26 -7.02 -2.94 9.82
C ASP A 26 -6.80 -3.53 8.43
N GLY A 27 -5.56 -3.85 8.10
CA GLY A 27 -5.19 -4.44 6.82
C GLY A 27 -3.71 -4.30 6.52
N TRP A 28 -3.21 -5.06 5.56
CA TRP A 28 -1.81 -4.99 5.19
C TRP A 28 -1.56 -3.86 4.19
N TRP A 29 -0.48 -3.12 4.39
CA TRP A 29 -0.02 -2.10 3.46
C TRP A 29 1.46 -2.28 3.15
N ILE A 30 1.81 -1.92 1.93
CA ILE A 30 3.20 -1.66 1.54
C ILE A 30 3.37 -0.15 1.49
N ARG A 31 4.34 0.34 2.26
CA ARG A 31 4.68 1.76 2.39
C ARG A 31 6.02 2.06 1.75
N ASP A 32 6.18 3.28 1.25
CA ASP A 32 7.45 3.83 0.78
C ASP A 32 8.16 2.91 -0.24
N PHE A 33 7.40 2.18 -1.07
CA PHE A 33 7.98 1.21 -1.99
C PHE A 33 8.81 1.89 -3.07
N SER A 34 10.03 1.41 -3.25
CA SER A 34 10.96 1.81 -4.30
C SER A 34 11.65 0.58 -4.90
N ARG A 35 12.04 0.71 -6.17
CA ARG A 35 12.73 -0.34 -6.92
C ARG A 35 13.89 0.30 -7.68
N ASP A 36 15.10 -0.19 -7.44
CA ASP A 36 16.32 0.22 -8.12
C ASP A 36 16.82 -0.92 -9.01
N CYS A 37 16.73 -0.74 -10.32
CA CYS A 37 17.22 -1.66 -11.34
C CYS A 37 18.29 -1.00 -12.22
N THR A 38 19.09 -0.08 -11.66
CA THR A 38 20.16 0.61 -12.41
C THR A 38 21.23 -0.35 -12.92
N GLN A 39 21.41 -1.48 -12.24
CA GLN A 39 22.27 -2.57 -12.70
C GLN A 39 21.45 -3.56 -13.55
N PRO A 40 21.93 -3.98 -14.73
CA PRO A 40 21.14 -4.83 -15.63
C PRO A 40 20.81 -6.20 -15.03
N SER A 41 21.69 -6.69 -14.15
CA SER A 41 21.57 -8.03 -13.59
C SER A 41 21.07 -8.07 -12.13
N THR A 42 20.74 -6.91 -11.57
CA THR A 42 20.33 -6.79 -10.16
C THR A 42 19.24 -5.75 -10.01
N CYS A 43 18.15 -6.13 -9.35
CA CYS A 43 17.11 -5.20 -8.90
C CYS A 43 16.97 -5.27 -7.38
N THR A 44 17.01 -4.12 -6.71
CA THR A 44 16.76 -4.02 -5.27
C THR A 44 15.40 -3.38 -5.02
N TYR A 45 14.62 -4.01 -4.16
CA TYR A 45 13.28 -3.59 -3.75
C TYR A 45 13.37 -3.16 -2.29
N ASN A 46 12.95 -1.93 -1.99
CA ASN A 46 12.92 -1.42 -0.62
C ASN A 46 11.51 -0.94 -0.30
N PHE A 47 10.94 -1.38 0.81
CA PHE A 47 9.61 -0.99 1.26
C PHE A 47 9.43 -1.28 2.74
N LYS A 48 8.29 -0.86 3.31
CA LYS A 48 7.89 -1.23 4.67
C LYS A 48 6.58 -1.97 4.66
N ILE A 49 6.51 -3.04 5.43
CA ILE A 49 5.32 -3.84 5.65
C ILE A 49 4.61 -3.30 6.89
N ASP A 50 3.34 -2.95 6.72
CA ASP A 50 2.44 -2.47 7.76
C ASP A 50 1.27 -3.44 7.86
N VAL A 51 1.29 -4.32 8.87
CA VAL A 51 0.25 -5.35 9.09
C VAL A 51 -0.91 -4.81 9.95
N GLY A 52 -0.96 -3.51 10.21
CA GLY A 52 -1.93 -2.90 11.11
C GLY A 52 -2.34 -1.50 10.68
N ASP A 53 -2.28 -0.57 11.63
CA ASP A 53 -2.79 0.79 11.49
C ASP A 53 -1.72 1.84 11.15
N GLY A 54 -0.52 1.39 10.76
CA GLY A 54 0.66 2.23 10.53
C GLY A 54 1.50 2.51 11.78
N SER A 55 1.17 1.94 12.94
CA SER A 55 1.94 2.13 14.18
C SER A 55 3.25 1.34 14.23
N ASN A 56 3.34 0.20 13.54
CA ASN A 56 4.53 -0.64 13.47
C ASN A 56 4.83 -0.95 12.01
N LEU A 57 5.98 -0.46 11.54
CA LEU A 57 6.48 -0.69 10.19
C LEU A 57 7.66 -1.64 10.26
N THR A 58 7.62 -2.72 9.46
CA THR A 58 8.75 -3.63 9.28
C THR A 58 9.45 -3.27 7.99
N GLU A 59 10.69 -2.79 8.09
CA GLU A 59 11.54 -2.55 6.91
C GLU A 59 11.74 -3.85 6.14
N CYS A 60 11.82 -3.74 4.82
CA CYS A 60 12.08 -4.88 3.97
C CYS A 60 12.89 -4.54 2.72
N THR A 61 14.01 -5.22 2.61
CA THR A 61 14.87 -5.24 1.43
C THR A 61 14.80 -6.61 0.78
N VAL A 62 14.63 -6.64 -0.54
CA VAL A 62 14.75 -7.84 -1.37
C VAL A 62 15.67 -7.54 -2.55
N THR A 63 16.62 -8.43 -2.79
CA THR A 63 17.55 -8.35 -3.92
C THR A 63 17.28 -9.46 -4.91
N ASP A 64 16.88 -9.10 -6.13
CA ASP A 64 16.70 -10.00 -7.26
C ASP A 64 17.94 -9.98 -8.15
N ILE A 65 18.50 -11.16 -8.44
CA ILE A 65 19.69 -11.32 -9.28
C ILE A 65 19.31 -12.24 -10.45
N ALA A 66 19.22 -11.66 -11.64
CA ALA A 66 18.84 -12.35 -12.88
C ALA A 66 19.34 -11.56 -14.10
N ASP A 67 19.33 -12.13 -15.30
CA ASP A 67 19.81 -11.46 -16.52
C ASP A 67 18.74 -11.49 -17.65
N PRO A 68 17.97 -10.40 -17.87
CA PRO A 68 17.94 -9.14 -17.11
C PRO A 68 17.01 -9.21 -15.88
N ALA A 69 17.41 -8.60 -14.75
CA ALA A 69 16.63 -8.57 -13.52
C ALA A 69 15.37 -7.68 -13.62
N THR A 70 15.39 -6.67 -14.49
CA THR A 70 14.28 -5.72 -14.69
C THR A 70 12.95 -6.41 -15.04
N ASN A 71 13.02 -7.56 -15.70
CA ASN A 71 11.90 -8.29 -16.26
C ASN A 71 11.72 -9.67 -15.60
N HIS A 72 12.50 -9.94 -14.55
CA HIS A 72 12.50 -11.22 -13.89
C HIS A 72 11.38 -11.29 -12.86
N SER A 73 10.69 -12.43 -12.81
CA SER A 73 9.77 -12.77 -11.74
C SER A 73 10.48 -13.70 -10.77
N PHE A 74 10.31 -13.48 -9.47
CA PHE A 74 10.86 -14.32 -8.42
C PHE A 74 9.78 -14.70 -7.42
N TYR A 75 10.07 -15.73 -6.63
CA TYR A 75 9.16 -16.23 -5.62
C TYR A 75 9.93 -16.60 -4.37
N ASP A 76 9.24 -16.51 -3.23
CA ASP A 76 9.69 -17.03 -1.94
C ASP A 76 11.07 -16.49 -1.50
N VAL A 77 11.35 -15.21 -1.77
CA VAL A 77 12.59 -14.57 -1.34
C VAL A 77 12.39 -13.95 0.04
N PRO A 78 13.17 -14.34 1.07
CA PRO A 78 13.02 -13.79 2.39
C PRO A 78 13.44 -12.32 2.43
N CYS A 79 12.73 -11.56 3.23
CA CYS A 79 13.05 -10.19 3.57
C CYS A 79 14.35 -10.11 4.38
N GLU A 80 15.29 -9.25 4.00
CA GLU A 80 16.62 -9.20 4.65
C GLU A 80 16.56 -8.84 6.15
N GLU A 81 15.66 -7.93 6.54
CA GLU A 81 15.51 -7.46 7.92
C GLU A 81 14.57 -8.32 8.77
N ALA A 82 13.71 -9.13 8.13
CA ALA A 82 12.67 -9.91 8.79
C ALA A 82 12.38 -11.21 8.01
N ASP A 83 13.24 -12.20 8.18
CA ASP A 83 13.26 -13.46 7.41
C ASP A 83 11.95 -14.27 7.44
N PHE A 84 11.06 -14.05 8.41
CA PHE A 84 9.71 -14.64 8.45
C PHE A 84 8.69 -13.98 7.50
N PHE A 85 9.07 -12.90 6.83
CA PHE A 85 8.34 -12.34 5.69
C PHE A 85 9.00 -12.77 4.39
N HIS A 86 8.22 -13.41 3.52
CA HIS A 86 8.67 -13.91 2.23
C HIS A 86 7.95 -13.17 1.11
N ILE A 87 8.71 -12.77 0.10
CA ILE A 87 8.27 -11.87 -0.95
C ILE A 87 8.35 -12.59 -2.29
N SER A 88 7.30 -12.44 -3.09
CA SER A 88 7.27 -12.86 -4.48
C SER A 88 6.91 -11.68 -5.36
N TRP A 89 7.42 -11.68 -6.58
CA TRP A 89 7.21 -10.64 -7.58
C TRP A 89 6.84 -11.28 -8.91
N GLY A 90 5.59 -11.10 -9.32
CA GLY A 90 5.11 -11.51 -10.64
C GLY A 90 5.03 -10.31 -11.55
N TRP A 91 5.59 -10.41 -12.75
CA TRP A 91 5.51 -9.36 -13.77
C TRP A 91 4.80 -9.84 -15.03
N ASP A 92 3.83 -9.05 -15.50
CA ASP A 92 3.18 -9.26 -16.80
C ASP A 92 3.64 -8.18 -17.79
N TYR A 93 4.38 -8.62 -18.81
CA TYR A 93 4.87 -7.76 -19.89
C TYR A 93 3.75 -7.07 -20.67
N THR A 94 2.64 -7.77 -20.90
CA THR A 94 1.61 -7.35 -21.87
C THR A 94 0.84 -6.15 -21.36
N ASP A 95 0.52 -6.17 -20.06
CA ASP A 95 -0.31 -5.17 -19.40
C ASP A 95 0.53 -4.15 -18.59
N ASP A 96 1.87 -4.30 -18.61
CA ASP A 96 2.82 -3.48 -17.84
C ASP A 96 2.42 -3.36 -16.37
N PHE A 97 2.08 -4.51 -15.79
CA PHE A 97 1.54 -4.66 -14.45
C PHE A 97 2.35 -5.69 -13.66
N THR A 98 2.36 -5.55 -12.35
CA THR A 98 3.02 -6.49 -11.45
C THR A 98 2.20 -6.73 -10.19
N VAL A 99 2.38 -7.91 -9.61
CA VAL A 99 1.87 -8.25 -8.29
C VAL A 99 3.03 -8.61 -7.38
N MET A 100 3.13 -7.90 -6.26
CA MET A 100 3.93 -8.30 -5.12
C MET A 100 3.07 -9.15 -4.18
N THR A 101 3.52 -10.36 -3.87
CA THR A 101 2.92 -11.19 -2.82
C THR A 101 3.81 -11.11 -1.58
N VAL A 102 3.21 -10.86 -0.43
CA VAL A 102 3.90 -10.86 0.86
C VAL A 102 3.28 -11.93 1.73
N VAL A 103 4.08 -12.90 2.16
CA VAL A 103 3.71 -13.99 3.05
C VAL A 103 4.35 -13.74 4.41
N ASN A 104 3.57 -13.82 5.48
CA ASN A 104 4.09 -13.90 6.85
C ASN A 104 3.99 -15.34 7.32
N GLU A 105 5.12 -16.04 7.37
CA GLU A 105 5.14 -17.46 7.71
C GLU A 105 4.71 -17.73 9.16
N THR A 106 4.95 -16.78 10.07
CA THR A 106 4.58 -16.93 11.49
C THR A 106 3.06 -16.97 11.67
N SER A 107 2.35 -16.09 10.97
CA SER A 107 0.89 -15.96 11.06
C SER A 107 0.13 -16.75 10.00
N GLN A 108 0.83 -17.35 9.03
CA GLN A 108 0.24 -18.09 7.91
C GLN A 108 -0.75 -17.22 7.12
N MET A 109 -0.40 -15.95 6.93
CA MET A 109 -1.20 -14.98 6.18
C MET A 109 -0.42 -14.50 4.97
N GLU A 110 -1.15 -14.20 3.89
CA GLU A 110 -0.61 -13.62 2.67
C GLU A 110 -1.43 -12.40 2.24
N ALA A 111 -0.76 -11.46 1.57
CA ALA A 111 -1.37 -10.28 0.97
C ALA A 111 -0.78 -10.02 -0.42
N PHE A 112 -1.60 -9.44 -1.31
CA PHE A 112 -1.26 -9.19 -2.71
C PHE A 112 -1.38 -7.71 -3.03
N PHE A 113 -0.37 -7.16 -3.69
CA PHE A 113 -0.24 -5.74 -3.97
C PHE A 113 0.09 -5.51 -5.44
N GLY A 114 -0.83 -4.86 -6.16
CA GLY A 114 -0.68 -4.59 -7.59
C GLY A 114 -0.07 -3.22 -7.87
N TYR A 115 0.84 -3.15 -8.84
CA TYR A 115 1.42 -1.88 -9.31
C TYR A 115 1.43 -1.83 -10.84
N ASN A 116 1.17 -0.65 -11.39
CA ASN A 116 1.29 -0.37 -12.82
C ASN A 116 2.66 0.26 -13.11
N HIS A 117 3.18 0.02 -14.31
CA HIS A 117 4.42 0.59 -14.82
C HIS A 117 5.64 0.35 -13.90
N PRO A 118 5.94 -0.92 -13.50
CA PRO A 118 7.00 -1.28 -12.56
C PRO A 118 8.43 -0.98 -13.02
N ASN A 119 8.60 -0.50 -14.24
CA ASN A 119 9.90 -0.12 -14.81
C ASN A 119 9.99 1.38 -15.13
N ALA A 120 8.90 2.14 -14.96
CA ALA A 120 8.86 3.56 -15.27
C ALA A 120 9.04 4.47 -14.04
N ASN A 121 8.86 3.93 -12.83
CA ASN A 121 8.85 4.69 -11.58
C ASN A 121 9.94 4.21 -10.61
N LEU A 122 10.61 5.16 -9.97
CA LEU A 122 11.56 4.89 -8.86
C LEU A 122 10.86 4.80 -7.50
N THR A 123 9.66 5.37 -7.39
CA THR A 123 8.84 5.38 -6.16
C THR A 123 7.41 5.05 -6.51
N TYR A 124 6.83 4.12 -5.76
CA TYR A 124 5.47 3.64 -5.95
C TYR A 124 4.54 4.25 -4.90
N LEU A 125 3.24 4.21 -5.19
CA LEU A 125 2.23 4.61 -4.20
C LEU A 125 2.17 3.57 -3.08
N ASP A 126 1.81 4.05 -1.88
CA ASP A 126 1.37 3.18 -0.80
C ASP A 126 0.13 2.41 -1.26
N VAL A 127 0.22 1.09 -1.28
CA VAL A 127 -0.88 0.21 -1.67
C VAL A 127 -1.30 -0.67 -0.51
N GLY A 128 -2.61 -0.85 -0.39
CA GLY A 128 -3.24 -1.65 0.65
C GLY A 128 -4.65 -2.03 0.22
N PRO A 129 -5.47 -2.57 1.13
CA PRO A 129 -6.82 -3.00 0.80
C PRO A 129 -7.67 -1.82 0.29
N ASN A 130 -8.00 -1.88 -1.00
CA ASN A 130 -8.98 -1.01 -1.60
C ASN A 130 -10.39 -1.48 -1.24
N ALA A 131 -11.32 -0.54 -0.99
CA ALA A 131 -12.72 -0.88 -0.83
C ALA A 131 -13.22 -1.56 -2.12
N SER A 132 -13.83 -2.73 -1.98
CA SER A 132 -14.48 -3.42 -3.10
C SER A 132 -15.52 -2.48 -3.72
N GLN A 133 -15.30 -2.10 -4.99
CA GLN A 133 -16.30 -1.38 -5.75
C GLN A 133 -17.37 -2.39 -6.15
N HIS A 134 -18.59 -2.21 -5.67
CA HIS A 134 -19.73 -2.98 -6.18
C HIS A 134 -20.06 -2.43 -7.57
N THR A 135 -19.90 -3.25 -8.61
CA THR A 135 -20.40 -2.97 -9.96
C THR A 135 -21.84 -3.41 -10.13
#